data_AF-A0A4Y6PVZ7-F1
#
_entry.id   AF-A0A4Y6PVZ7-F1
#
_cell.length_a   1.000
_cell.length_b   1.000
_cell.length_c   1.000
_cell.angle_alpha   90.00
_cell.angle_beta   90.00
_cell.angle_gamma   90.00
#
_symmetry.space_group_name_H-M   'P 1'
#
loop_
_entity.id
_entity.type
_entity.pdbx_description
1 polymer ?
#
loop_
_entity_poly.entity_id
_entity_poly.type
_entity_poly.pdbx_seq_one_letter_code
_entity_poly.pdbx_strand_id
1 'polypeptide(L)'
;MTYFLAVAAPTEQSQIEAAFGDAFYLKDASGSPIGAAALGHKDGAVVLVNSGHGATHIVSRRKDADRQVVDGVRRLLENVPSVSVLLHLAKGVVLEEPISVRGRRRMTFREFAELFPELEEDVRYAVVNSWQ
;
A
#
# COMPACT_ATOMS: atom_id res chain seq x y z
N MET A 1 13.24 2.99 -8.34
CA MET A 1 13.39 2.09 -7.18
C MET A 1 12.21 1.15 -7.19
N THR A 2 12.38 -0.14 -6.94
CA THR A 2 11.27 -1.10 -6.86
C THR A 2 10.77 -1.16 -5.41
N TYR A 3 9.46 -1.09 -5.21
CA TYR A 3 8.86 -1.23 -3.88
C TYR A 3 7.62 -2.11 -3.90
N PHE A 4 7.35 -2.69 -2.75
CA PHE A 4 6.08 -3.29 -2.40
C PHE A 4 5.33 -2.33 -1.47
N LEU A 5 4.06 -2.12 -1.75
CA LEU A 5 3.17 -1.31 -0.94
C LEU A 5 2.00 -2.18 -0.52
N ALA A 6 1.92 -2.53 0.76
CA ALA A 6 0.73 -3.16 1.29
C ALA A 6 -0.31 -2.08 1.63
N VAL A 7 -1.52 -2.25 1.12
CA VAL A 7 -2.65 -1.35 1.37
C VAL A 7 -3.78 -2.14 1.99
N ALA A 8 -4.17 -1.77 3.20
CA ALA A 8 -5.20 -2.42 3.98
C ALA A 8 -6.31 -1.44 4.34
N ALA A 9 -7.57 -1.83 4.12
CA ALA A 9 -8.73 -1.01 4.43
C ALA A 9 -9.87 -1.89 5.01
N PRO A 10 -10.74 -1.34 5.88
CA PRO A 10 -11.90 -2.06 6.41
C PRO A 10 -13.02 -2.14 5.34
N THR A 11 -12.70 -2.79 4.22
CA THR A 11 -13.58 -2.99 3.08
C THR A 11 -13.26 -4.30 2.38
N GLU A 12 -14.07 -4.67 1.39
CA GLU A 12 -13.86 -5.84 0.55
C GLU A 12 -12.67 -5.65 -0.41
N GLN A 13 -11.99 -6.74 -0.73
CA GLN A 13 -10.83 -6.74 -1.63
C GLN A 13 -11.15 -6.15 -3.00
N SER A 14 -12.34 -6.43 -3.54
CA SER A 14 -12.82 -5.91 -4.82
C SER A 14 -12.86 -4.38 -4.87
N GLN A 15 -13.14 -3.71 -3.74
CA GLN A 15 -13.12 -2.25 -3.66
C GLN A 15 -11.70 -1.70 -3.67
N ILE A 16 -10.75 -2.41 -3.04
CA ILE A 16 -9.34 -2.07 -3.12
C ILE A 16 -8.84 -2.23 -4.56
N GLU A 17 -9.19 -3.33 -5.22
CA GLU A 17 -8.86 -3.55 -6.63
C GLU A 17 -9.43 -2.47 -7.54
N ALA A 18 -10.69 -2.07 -7.35
CA ALA A 18 -11.31 -0.98 -8.09
C ALA A 18 -10.63 0.39 -7.83
N ALA A 19 -10.16 0.63 -6.61
CA ALA A 19 -9.51 1.89 -6.25
C ALA A 19 -8.18 2.09 -6.98
N PHE A 20 -7.33 1.05 -7.01
CA PHE A 20 -6.02 1.06 -7.67
C PHE A 20 -6.10 0.76 -9.19
N GLY A 21 -7.17 0.08 -9.63
CA GLY A 21 -7.47 -0.24 -11.03
C GLY A 21 -6.44 -1.15 -11.71
N ASP A 22 -6.58 -1.34 -13.03
CA ASP A 22 -5.70 -2.19 -13.86
C ASP A 22 -4.26 -1.67 -14.00
N ALA A 23 -3.94 -0.56 -13.34
CA ALA A 23 -2.65 0.10 -13.47
C ALA A 23 -1.55 -0.56 -12.64
N PHE A 24 -1.94 -1.38 -11.66
CA PHE A 24 -1.04 -2.17 -10.84
C PHE A 24 -1.31 -3.65 -10.97
N TYR A 25 -0.25 -4.44 -10.78
CA TYR A 25 -0.46 -5.83 -10.41
C TYR A 25 -0.80 -5.87 -8.92
N LEU A 26 -2.00 -6.38 -8.63
CA LEU A 26 -2.52 -6.51 -7.29
C LEU A 26 -2.53 -7.99 -6.92
N LYS A 27 -2.12 -8.30 -5.69
CA LYS A 27 -2.16 -9.65 -5.13
C LYS A 27 -2.73 -9.58 -3.73
N ASP A 28 -3.62 -10.50 -3.38
CA ASP A 28 -4.04 -10.68 -1.99
C ASP A 28 -2.81 -10.91 -1.10
N ALA A 29 -2.69 -10.07 -0.08
CA ALA A 29 -1.57 -10.03 0.83
C ALA A 29 -1.97 -10.39 2.27
N SER A 30 -3.23 -10.75 2.51
CA SER A 30 -3.80 -10.94 3.85
C SER A 30 -3.02 -11.95 4.70
N GLY A 31 -2.48 -13.00 4.08
CA GLY A 31 -1.63 -14.01 4.74
C GLY A 31 -0.11 -13.77 4.63
N SER A 32 0.33 -12.71 3.95
CA SER A 32 1.75 -12.41 3.76
C SER A 32 2.31 -11.56 4.91
N PRO A 33 3.61 -11.65 5.25
CA PRO A 33 4.22 -10.85 6.33
C PRO A 33 3.96 -9.34 6.16
N ILE A 34 4.12 -8.82 4.94
CA ILE A 34 3.89 -7.40 4.62
C ILE A 34 2.41 -7.02 4.81
N GLY A 35 1.49 -7.86 4.35
CA GLY A 35 0.07 -7.54 4.41
C GLY A 35 -0.51 -7.70 5.81
N ALA A 36 -0.08 -8.72 6.56
CA ALA A 36 -0.42 -8.88 7.97
C ALA A 36 0.07 -7.71 8.83
N ALA A 37 1.23 -7.13 8.50
CA ALA A 37 1.73 -5.93 9.16
C ALA A 37 0.87 -4.67 8.87
N ALA A 38 0.25 -4.61 7.69
CA ALA A 38 -0.68 -3.55 7.30
C ALA A 38 -2.07 -3.74 7.93
N LEU A 39 -2.52 -4.98 8.20
CA LEU A 39 -3.77 -5.27 8.92
C LEU A 39 -3.71 -4.71 10.35
N GLY A 40 -4.31 -3.54 10.54
CA GLY A 40 -4.56 -2.99 11.88
C GLY A 40 -5.70 -3.70 12.62
N HIS A 41 -6.71 -4.17 11.88
CA HIS A 41 -7.90 -4.89 12.34
C HIS A 41 -8.07 -6.19 11.55
N LYS A 42 -8.67 -7.22 12.16
CA LYS A 42 -8.84 -8.55 11.55
C LYS A 42 -9.81 -8.59 10.37
N ASP A 43 -10.67 -7.59 10.22
CA ASP A 43 -11.81 -7.61 9.31
C ASP A 43 -11.63 -6.70 8.07
N GLY A 44 -10.39 -6.48 7.62
CA GLY A 44 -10.08 -5.69 6.43
C GLY A 44 -9.41 -6.51 5.34
N ALA A 45 -9.58 -6.10 4.09
CA ALA A 45 -8.82 -6.67 2.98
C ALA A 45 -7.44 -6.00 2.86
N VAL A 46 -6.43 -6.77 2.39
CA VAL A 46 -5.10 -6.23 2.06
C VAL A 46 -4.65 -6.67 0.70
N VAL A 47 -4.18 -5.71 -0.09
CA VAL A 47 -3.52 -5.98 -1.36
C VAL A 47 -2.07 -5.54 -1.32
N LEU A 48 -1.23 -6.30 -2.00
CA LEU A 48 0.12 -5.89 -2.35
C LEU A 48 0.07 -5.14 -3.68
N VAL A 49 0.46 -3.88 -3.67
CA VAL A 49 0.66 -3.03 -4.83
C VAL A 49 2.17 -3.02 -5.13
N ASN A 50 2.56 -3.34 -6.37
CA ASN A 50 3.97 -3.37 -6.77
C ASN A 50 4.26 -2.28 -7.82
N SER A 51 5.34 -1.54 -7.61
CA SER A 51 5.89 -0.56 -8.56
C SER A 51 7.37 -0.88 -8.84
N GLY A 52 7.73 -1.08 -10.11
CA GLY A 52 9.11 -1.35 -10.53
C GLY A 52 9.28 -2.43 -11.61
N HIS A 53 10.54 -2.71 -11.96
CA HIS A 53 10.93 -3.55 -13.11
C HIS A 53 11.67 -4.87 -12.74
N GLY A 54 11.58 -5.38 -11.50
CA GLY A 54 12.00 -6.76 -11.14
C GLY A 54 12.18 -6.98 -9.63
N ALA A 55 11.97 -8.16 -9.00
CA ALA A 55 11.86 -9.56 -9.44
C ALA A 55 10.67 -9.93 -10.36
N THR A 56 10.84 -10.95 -11.18
CA THR A 56 11.12 -10.74 -12.62
C THR A 56 9.93 -10.50 -13.56
N HIS A 57 8.67 -10.62 -13.14
CA HIS A 57 7.50 -10.46 -14.03
C HIS A 57 6.30 -9.75 -13.41
N ILE A 58 6.50 -8.96 -12.36
CA ILE A 58 5.44 -8.15 -11.77
C ILE A 58 5.72 -6.69 -12.13
N VAL A 59 5.47 -6.36 -13.40
CA VAL A 59 5.76 -5.06 -13.99
C VAL A 59 4.55 -4.15 -13.82
N SER A 60 4.70 -3.09 -13.02
CA SER A 60 3.89 -1.88 -13.22
C SER A 60 4.40 -1.20 -14.48
N ARG A 61 3.58 -1.21 -15.54
CA ARG A 61 3.77 -0.32 -16.68
C ARG A 61 3.33 1.05 -16.21
N ARG A 62 4.21 2.00 -15.87
CA ARG A 62 4.02 3.46 -16.14
C ARG A 62 4.99 4.36 -15.37
N LYS A 63 5.14 5.57 -15.93
CA LYS A 63 5.92 6.72 -15.45
C LYS A 63 5.30 7.42 -14.22
N ASP A 64 4.08 7.04 -13.81
CA ASP A 64 3.25 7.77 -12.83
C ASP A 64 2.71 6.88 -11.68
N ALA A 65 3.40 5.78 -11.35
CA ALA A 65 2.95 4.83 -10.32
C ALA A 65 2.64 5.52 -8.98
N ASP A 66 3.46 6.49 -8.59
CA ASP A 66 3.30 7.17 -7.30
C ASP A 66 2.01 7.98 -7.22
N ARG A 67 1.67 8.70 -8.30
CA ARG A 67 0.41 9.43 -8.40
C ARG A 67 -0.79 8.49 -8.31
N GLN A 68 -0.72 7.33 -8.97
CA GLN A 68 -1.82 6.37 -8.96
C GLN A 68 -1.98 5.68 -7.61
N VAL A 69 -0.89 5.48 -6.86
CA VAL A 69 -0.97 5.03 -5.47
C VAL A 69 -1.74 6.05 -4.64
N VAL A 70 -1.35 7.33 -4.74
CA VAL A 70 -2.01 8.41 -4.01
C VAL A 70 -3.49 8.51 -4.38
N ASP A 71 -3.83 8.44 -5.67
CA ASP A 71 -5.22 8.44 -6.14
C ASP A 71 -6.01 7.21 -5.65
N GLY A 72 -5.39 6.03 -5.60
CA GLY A 72 -6.01 4.80 -5.08
C GLY A 72 -6.33 4.91 -3.59
N VAL A 73 -5.38 5.39 -2.78
CA VAL A 73 -5.59 5.66 -1.35
C VAL A 73 -6.69 6.71 -1.16
N ARG A 74 -6.72 7.77 -1.98
CA ARG A 74 -7.78 8.79 -1.95
C ARG A 74 -9.16 8.17 -2.16
N ARG A 75 -9.33 7.34 -3.19
CA ARG A 75 -10.60 6.66 -3.52
C ARG A 75 -11.07 5.73 -2.42
N LEU A 76 -10.14 5.02 -1.76
CA LEU A 76 -10.51 4.22 -0.59
C LEU A 76 -11.06 5.09 0.54
N LEU A 77 -10.39 6.21 0.84
CA LEU A 77 -10.80 7.14 1.89
C LEU A 77 -12.13 7.87 1.62
N GLU A 78 -12.67 7.78 0.40
CA GLU A 78 -14.04 8.24 0.10
C GLU A 78 -15.10 7.35 0.78
N ASN A 79 -14.78 6.09 1.07
CA ASN A 79 -15.73 5.09 1.59
C ASN A 79 -15.33 4.50 2.95
N VAL A 80 -14.06 4.64 3.36
CA VAL A 80 -13.58 4.15 4.66
C VAL A 80 -12.96 5.27 5.51
N PRO A 81 -13.06 5.21 6.85
CA PRO A 81 -12.54 6.25 7.73
C PRO A 81 -11.00 6.31 7.75
N SER A 82 -10.34 5.21 7.40
CA SER A 82 -8.88 5.13 7.37
C SER A 82 -8.39 4.00 6.48
N VAL A 83 -7.20 4.19 5.90
CA VAL A 83 -6.45 3.18 5.15
C VAL A 83 -5.10 2.99 5.82
N SER A 84 -4.70 1.75 6.06
CA SER A 84 -3.35 1.41 6.54
C SER A 84 -2.44 1.13 5.35
N VAL A 85 -1.28 1.78 5.33
CA VAL A 85 -0.28 1.66 4.27
C VAL A 85 1.06 1.28 4.87
N LEU A 86 1.77 0.35 4.24
CA LEU A 86 3.15 -0.01 4.59
C LEU A 86 3.97 -0.17 3.31
N LEU A 87 5.10 0.53 3.24
CA LEU A 87 6.02 0.50 2.12
C LEU A 87 7.28 -0.29 2.50
N HIS A 88 7.70 -1.19 1.60
CA HIS A 88 8.92 -1.97 1.72
C HIS A 88 9.73 -1.88 0.43
N LEU A 89 11.03 -1.57 0.53
CA LEU A 89 11.89 -1.45 -0.64
C LEU A 89 12.41 -2.84 -1.01
N ALA A 90 12.14 -3.28 -2.24
CA ALA A 90 12.55 -4.61 -2.68
C ALA A 90 14.08 -4.68 -2.81
N LYS A 91 14.72 -5.64 -2.13
CA LYS A 91 16.19 -5.77 -2.12
C LYS A 91 16.73 -6.70 -3.20
N GLY A 92 15.90 -7.14 -4.14
CA GLY A 92 16.28 -7.91 -5.32
C GLY A 92 15.54 -9.24 -5.43
N VAL A 93 16.22 -10.28 -5.93
CA VAL A 93 15.64 -11.62 -6.06
C VAL A 93 15.85 -12.38 -4.76
N VAL A 94 14.83 -12.35 -3.92
CA VAL A 94 14.79 -13.04 -2.63
C VAL A 94 13.48 -13.80 -2.54
N LEU A 95 13.56 -15.05 -2.06
CA LEU A 95 12.40 -15.93 -1.94
C LEU A 95 11.44 -15.44 -0.84
N GLU A 96 12.01 -14.86 0.22
CA GLU A 96 11.28 -14.27 1.34
C GLU A 96 12.07 -13.06 1.87
N GLU A 97 11.37 -11.95 2.15
CA GLU A 97 11.91 -10.81 2.89
C GLU A 97 11.13 -10.69 4.21
N PRO A 98 11.79 -10.91 5.38
CA PRO A 98 11.13 -10.70 6.65
C PRO A 98 10.97 -9.19 6.89
N ILE A 99 9.72 -8.76 7.04
CA ILE A 99 9.39 -7.35 7.30
C ILE A 99 9.11 -7.17 8.77
N SER A 100 9.86 -6.25 9.38
CA SER A 100 9.70 -5.89 10.79
C SER A 100 9.18 -4.47 10.88
N VAL A 101 7.94 -4.30 11.34
CA VAL A 101 7.34 -2.97 11.50
C VAL A 101 8.17 -2.14 12.49
N ARG A 102 8.82 -1.10 11.98
CA ARG A 102 9.72 -0.22 12.75
C ARG A 102 8.97 0.84 13.55
N GLY A 103 7.74 1.14 13.14
CA GLY A 103 6.93 2.16 13.80
C GLY A 103 5.49 2.20 13.28
N ARG A 104 4.67 2.98 13.99
CA ARG A 104 3.28 3.25 13.62
C ARG A 104 3.05 4.75 13.66
N ARG A 105 2.49 5.31 12.60
CA ARG A 105 2.16 6.73 12.51
C ARG A 105 0.74 6.90 12.00
N ARG A 106 0.09 7.98 12.42
CA ARG A 106 -1.18 8.45 11.87
C ARG A 106 -0.91 9.73 11.11
N MET A 107 -1.48 9.88 9.93
CA MET A 107 -1.34 11.07 9.10
C MET A 107 -2.61 11.32 8.31
N THR A 108 -2.83 12.58 7.94
CA THR A 108 -3.88 12.99 7.01
C THR A 108 -3.57 12.52 5.58
N PHE A 109 -4.59 12.42 4.75
CA PHE A 109 -4.40 12.19 3.31
C PHE A 109 -3.48 13.25 2.67
N ARG A 110 -3.58 14.51 3.10
CA ARG A 110 -2.73 15.58 2.58
C ARG A 110 -1.25 15.33 2.88
N GLU A 111 -0.91 15.02 4.13
CA GLU A 111 0.47 14.67 4.52
C GLU A 111 0.96 13.43 3.77
N PHE A 112 0.10 12.42 3.60
CA PHE A 112 0.44 11.24 2.81
C PHE A 112 0.76 11.60 1.35
N ALA A 113 -0.08 12.41 0.70
CA ALA A 113 0.12 12.82 -0.69
C ALA A 113 1.37 13.71 -0.88
N GLU A 114 1.72 14.52 0.11
CA GLU A 114 2.93 15.36 0.10
C GLU A 114 4.21 14.56 0.38
N LEU A 115 4.15 13.59 1.29
CA LEU A 115 5.30 12.78 1.70
C LEU A 115 5.53 11.54 0.82
N PHE A 116 4.57 11.13 -0.01
CA PHE A 116 4.80 10.02 -0.93
C PHE A 116 5.67 10.50 -2.11
N PRO A 117 6.81 9.83 -2.46
CA PRO A 117 7.26 8.49 -2.07
C PRO A 117 8.34 8.43 -0.96
N GLU A 118 8.58 9.52 -0.24
CA GLU A 118 9.59 9.66 0.83
C GLU A 118 9.17 9.03 2.18
N LEU A 119 8.12 8.20 2.19
CA LEU A 119 7.71 7.48 3.39
C LEU A 119 8.84 6.58 3.90
N GLU A 120 8.94 6.48 5.22
CA GLU A 120 9.93 5.60 5.85
C GLU A 120 9.56 4.14 5.58
N GLU A 121 10.57 3.37 5.17
CA GLU A 121 10.47 1.94 4.96
C GLU A 121 10.05 1.22 6.26
N ASP A 122 9.16 0.24 6.11
CA ASP A 122 8.65 -0.63 7.19
C ASP A 122 7.95 0.12 8.33
N VAL A 123 7.46 1.33 8.07
CA VAL A 123 6.57 2.06 8.98
C VAL A 123 5.12 1.88 8.53
N ARG A 124 4.24 1.56 9.48
CA ARG A 124 2.80 1.49 9.23
C ARG A 124 2.18 2.87 9.37
N TYR A 125 1.58 3.36 8.29
CA TYR A 125 0.86 4.63 8.24
C TYR A 125 -0.64 4.39 8.24
N ALA A 126 -1.34 4.87 9.26
CA ALA A 126 -2.80 4.99 9.25
C ALA A 126 -3.16 6.34 8.61
N VAL A 127 -3.46 6.31 7.31
CA VAL A 127 -3.90 7.47 6.55
C VAL A 127 -5.37 7.70 6.81
N VAL A 128 -5.75 8.91 7.19
CA VAL A 128 -7.14 9.27 7.51
C VAL A 128 -7.66 10.35 6.60
N ASN A 129 -8.97 10.34 6.38
CA ASN A 129 -9.65 11.39 5.66
C ASN A 129 -9.64 12.67 6.51
N SER A 130 -9.15 13.79 5.97
CA SER A 130 -9.10 15.09 6.64
C SER A 130 -10.24 16.03 6.22
N TRP A 131 -11.18 15.54 5.39
CA TRP A 131 -12.32 16.32 4.88
C TRP A 131 -13.64 16.01 5.60
N GLN A 132 -13.60 15.24 6.70
CA GLN A 132 -14.74 14.92 7.57
C GLN A 132 -14.65 15.68 8.89
#